data_AF-C7Q2T2-F1
#
_entry.id   AF-C7Q2T2-F1
#
_cell.length_a   1.000
_cell.length_b   1.000
_cell.length_c   1.000
_cell.angle_alpha   90.00
_cell.angle_beta   90.00
_cell.angle_gamma   90.00
#
_symmetry.space_group_name_H-M   'P 1'
#
loop_
_entity.id
_entity.type
_entity.pdbx_description
1 polymer ?
#
loop_
_entity_poly.entity_id
_entity_poly.type
_entity_poly.pdbx_seq_one_letter_code
_entity_poly.pdbx_strand_id
1 'polypeptide(L)'
;MTEHDIPALVQVLQLTKGRPEWSAWDADGNWYYLRYRLGSGTVHISPGGPAFGASDQDFVNALDAARLLTDFVYGNVSDGEITLPAFLRMAGMRTAA
;
A
#
# COMPACT_ATOMS: atom_id res chain seq x y z
N MET A 1 -4.35 16.55 13.17
CA MET A 1 -4.10 15.11 13.35
C MET A 1 -2.95 14.97 14.31
N THR A 2 -3.22 14.52 15.53
CA THR A 2 -2.20 14.21 16.55
C THR A 2 -1.51 12.89 16.18
N GLU A 3 -0.20 12.77 16.41
CA GLU A 3 0.66 11.62 16.06
C GLU A 3 0.16 10.24 16.58
N HIS A 4 -0.80 10.22 17.51
CA HIS A 4 -1.36 8.99 18.08
C HIS A 4 -2.35 8.24 17.19
N ASP A 5 -2.84 8.83 16.09
CA ASP A 5 -3.81 8.20 15.17
C ASP A 5 -3.18 7.68 13.86
N ILE A 6 -1.85 7.70 13.72
CA ILE A 6 -1.18 7.20 12.50
C ILE A 6 -1.11 5.66 12.55
N PRO A 7 -1.74 4.94 11.60
CA PRO A 7 -1.73 3.49 11.56
C PRO A 7 -0.31 2.93 11.53
N ALA A 8 -0.03 1.98 12.42
CA ALA A 8 1.25 1.29 12.47
C ALA A 8 1.24 0.06 11.56
N LEU A 9 2.30 -0.10 10.78
CA LEU A 9 2.52 -1.27 9.95
C LEU A 9 2.66 -2.53 10.81
N VAL A 10 1.79 -3.52 10.59
CA VAL A 10 1.86 -4.84 11.23
C VAL A 10 2.46 -5.87 10.29
N GLN A 11 2.08 -5.83 9.01
CA GLN A 11 2.49 -6.80 8.00
C GLN A 11 2.78 -6.08 6.69
N VAL A 12 3.76 -6.58 5.92
CA VAL A 12 4.08 -6.06 4.59
C VAL A 12 4.41 -7.19 3.62
N LEU A 13 4.04 -7.00 2.36
CA LEU A 13 4.40 -7.85 1.24
C LEU A 13 4.85 -6.99 0.05
N GLN A 14 5.99 -7.36 -0.54
CA GLN A 14 6.38 -6.85 -1.85
C GLN A 14 5.91 -7.84 -2.92
N LEU A 15 4.97 -7.41 -3.76
CA LEU A 15 4.26 -8.31 -4.69
C LEU A 15 5.14 -8.79 -5.85
N THR A 16 6.07 -7.96 -6.30
CA THR A 16 6.97 -8.30 -7.41
C THR A 16 8.38 -7.79 -7.17
N LYS A 17 9.39 -8.64 -7.36
CA LYS A 17 10.79 -8.19 -7.42
C LYS A 17 11.00 -7.34 -8.67
N GLY A 18 11.37 -6.07 -8.49
CA GLY A 18 11.67 -5.15 -9.59
C GLY A 18 10.51 -4.28 -10.06
N ARG A 19 9.34 -4.32 -9.42
CA ARG A 19 8.34 -3.24 -9.52
C ARG A 19 7.98 -2.75 -8.12
N PRO A 20 7.73 -1.44 -7.97
CA PRO A 20 7.32 -0.88 -6.70
C PRO A 20 5.84 -1.20 -6.43
N GLU A 21 5.55 -2.44 -6.10
CA GLU A 21 4.21 -2.90 -5.71
C GLU A 21 4.28 -3.44 -4.28
N TRP A 22 3.62 -2.72 -3.36
CA TRP A 22 3.60 -3.01 -1.94
C TRP A 22 2.17 -3.25 -1.47
N SER A 23 2.00 -4.21 -0.58
CA SER A 23 0.82 -4.38 0.26
C SER A 23 1.23 -4.26 1.72
N ALA A 24 0.48 -3.49 2.50
CA ALA A 24 0.68 -3.30 3.93
C ALA A 24 -0.65 -3.48 4.67
N TRP A 25 -0.54 -3.92 5.93
CA TRP A 25 -1.67 -4.06 6.83
C TRP A 25 -1.39 -3.35 8.14
N ASP A 26 -2.42 -2.73 8.72
CA ASP A 26 -2.40 -2.24 10.09
C ASP A 26 -3.11 -3.21 11.06
N ALA A 27 -3.09 -2.87 12.35
CA ALA A 27 -3.69 -3.67 13.40
C ALA A 27 -5.24 -3.68 13.35
N ASP A 28 -5.85 -2.73 12.66
CA ASP A 28 -7.30 -2.62 12.51
C ASP A 28 -7.83 -3.45 11.33
N GLY A 29 -6.94 -4.16 10.62
CA GLY A 29 -7.28 -4.97 9.47
C GLY A 29 -7.49 -4.17 8.19
N ASN A 30 -7.03 -2.91 8.14
CA ASN A 30 -7.03 -2.16 6.90
C ASN A 30 -5.88 -2.63 6.01
N TRP A 31 -6.16 -2.76 4.72
CA TRP A 31 -5.16 -3.10 3.72
C TRP A 31 -4.83 -1.86 2.89
N TYR A 32 -3.54 -1.56 2.77
CA TYR A 32 -3.00 -0.47 1.97
C TYR A 32 -2.20 -1.07 0.83
N TYR A 33 -2.41 -0.61 -0.40
CA TYR A 33 -1.67 -1.11 -1.54
C TYR A 33 -1.17 -0.01 -2.45
N LEU A 34 0.05 -0.18 -2.92
CA LEU A 34 0.66 0.62 -3.97
C LEU A 34 0.53 -0.11 -5.30
N ARG A 35 -0.06 0.57 -6.27
CA ARG A 35 -0.10 0.15 -7.67
C ARG A 35 0.73 1.12 -8.49
N TYR A 36 1.66 0.58 -9.28
CA TYR A 36 2.50 1.37 -10.17
C TYR A 36 2.32 0.94 -11.63
N ARG A 37 1.99 1.89 -12.51
CA ARG A 37 1.76 1.61 -13.92
C ARG A 37 2.16 2.79 -14.80
N LEU A 38 2.97 2.52 -15.83
CA LEU A 38 3.35 3.47 -16.89
C LEU A 38 3.85 4.82 -16.34
N GLY A 39 4.64 4.78 -15.29
CA GLY A 39 5.27 5.96 -14.69
C GLY A 39 4.44 6.75 -13.69
N SER A 40 3.22 6.27 -13.43
CA SER A 40 2.32 6.82 -12.41
C SER A 40 2.05 5.78 -11.33
N GLY A 41 1.99 6.24 -10.09
CA GLY A 41 1.69 5.42 -8.92
C GLY A 41 0.42 5.89 -8.23
N THR A 42 -0.31 4.95 -7.63
CA THR A 42 -1.48 5.20 -6.81
C THR A 42 -1.40 4.39 -5.54
N VAL A 43 -1.67 5.02 -4.40
CA VAL A 43 -1.83 4.34 -3.11
C VAL A 43 -3.30 4.36 -2.74
N HIS A 44 -3.80 3.20 -2.32
CA HIS A 44 -5.18 3.01 -1.93
C HIS A 44 -5.28 2.34 -0.56
N ILE A 45 -6.46 2.44 0.05
CA ILE A 45 -6.86 1.74 1.27
C ILE A 45 -8.15 0.96 1.04
N SER A 46 -8.21 -0.24 1.58
CA SER A 46 -9.43 -1.05 1.70
C SER A 46 -9.66 -1.35 3.18
N PRO A 47 -10.58 -0.64 3.85
CA PRO A 47 -10.93 -0.91 5.25
C PRO A 47 -11.56 -2.29 5.40
N GLY A 48 -11.08 -3.09 6.35
CA GLY A 48 -11.48 -4.50 6.46
C GLY A 48 -11.13 -5.34 5.22
N GLY A 49 -10.01 -4.98 4.57
CA GLY A 49 -9.51 -5.65 3.38
C GLY A 49 -9.08 -7.10 3.62
N PRO A 50 -8.49 -7.75 2.61
CA PRO A 50 -8.16 -9.17 2.67
C PRO A 50 -7.06 -9.38 3.71
N ALA A 51 -7.18 -10.47 4.48
CA ALA A 51 -6.13 -10.88 5.40
C ALA A 51 -4.85 -11.26 4.63
N PHE A 52 -3.71 -11.23 5.31
CA PHE A 52 -2.47 -11.73 4.74
C PHE A 52 -2.62 -13.22 4.35
N GLY A 53 -2.29 -13.56 3.10
CA GLY A 53 -2.42 -14.92 2.56
C GLY A 53 -3.85 -15.30 2.13
N ALA A 54 -4.78 -14.35 2.04
CA ALA A 54 -6.08 -14.57 1.43
C ALA A 54 -5.98 -14.97 -0.05
N SER A 55 -7.09 -15.43 -0.63
CA SER A 55 -7.12 -15.83 -2.04
C SER A 55 -7.02 -14.64 -2.97
N ASP A 56 -6.54 -14.85 -4.20
CA ASP A 56 -6.50 -13.80 -5.23
C ASP A 56 -7.87 -13.13 -5.44
N GLN A 57 -8.97 -13.89 -5.31
CA GLN A 57 -10.32 -13.35 -5.44
C GLN A 57 -10.68 -12.38 -4.32
N ASP A 58 -10.21 -12.61 -3.09
CA ASP A 58 -10.44 -11.70 -1.97
C ASP A 58 -9.74 -10.35 -2.20
N PHE A 59 -8.53 -10.37 -2.76
CA PHE A 59 -7.82 -9.16 -3.18
C PHE A 59 -8.56 -8.42 -4.29
N VAL A 60 -9.06 -9.13 -5.31
CA VAL A 60 -9.85 -8.51 -6.39
C VAL A 60 -11.11 -7.84 -5.82
N ASN A 61 -11.86 -8.51 -4.95
CA ASN A 61 -13.06 -7.94 -4.35
C ASN A 61 -12.75 -6.69 -3.52
N ALA A 62 -11.64 -6.72 -2.79
CA ALA A 62 -11.21 -5.59 -1.97
C ALA A 62 -10.70 -4.40 -2.78
N LEU A 63 -10.12 -4.64 -3.98
CA LEU A 63 -9.73 -3.60 -4.91
C LEU A 63 -10.93 -2.80 -5.43
N ASP A 64 -12.05 -3.47 -5.69
CA ASP A 64 -13.29 -2.81 -6.15
C ASP A 64 -13.87 -1.87 -5.07
N ALA A 65 -13.68 -2.21 -3.79
CA ALA A 65 -14.10 -1.39 -2.66
C ALA A 65 -13.03 -0.38 -2.20
N ALA A 66 -11.83 -0.40 -2.79
CA ALA A 66 -10.71 0.38 -2.30
C ALA A 66 -10.85 1.88 -2.63
N ARG A 67 -10.48 2.71 -1.66
CA ARG A 67 -10.45 4.17 -1.79
C ARG A 67 -9.04 4.64 -2.13
N LEU A 68 -8.92 5.55 -3.09
CA LEU A 68 -7.66 6.23 -3.39
C LEU A 68 -7.24 7.13 -2.21
N LEU A 69 -5.99 7.01 -1.77
CA LEU A 69 -5.37 7.91 -0.80
C LEU A 69 -4.56 9.00 -1.49
N THR A 70 -3.73 8.62 -2.47
CA THR A 70 -2.93 9.55 -3.27
C THR A 70 -2.56 8.96 -4.61
N ASP A 71 -2.40 9.82 -5.61
CA ASP A 71 -1.77 9.53 -6.89
C ASP A 71 -0.52 10.39 -7.07
N PHE A 72 0.43 9.92 -7.86
CA PHE A 72 1.68 10.64 -8.13
C PHE A 72 2.33 10.18 -9.43
N VAL A 73 3.16 11.06 -9.99
CA VAL A 73 4.06 10.73 -11.11
C VAL A 73 5.43 10.42 -10.52
N TYR A 74 5.99 9.27 -10.88
CA TYR A 74 7.32 8.84 -10.42
C TYR A 74 8.36 8.86 -11.54
N GLY A 75 7.93 8.71 -12.81
CA GLY A 75 8.83 8.70 -13.97
C GLY A 75 9.01 7.29 -14.56
N ASN A 76 10.17 6.95 -15.10
CA ASN A 76 10.42 5.61 -15.63
C ASN A 76 10.50 4.57 -14.49
N VAL A 77 10.09 3.32 -14.73
CA VAL A 77 10.34 2.18 -13.82
C VAL A 77 11.83 2.02 -13.47
N SER A 78 12.73 2.49 -14.35
CA SER A 78 14.18 2.48 -14.14
C SER A 78 14.71 3.63 -13.28
N ASP A 79 13.89 4.65 -12.98
CA ASP A 79 14.33 5.84 -12.25
C ASP A 79 14.49 5.59 -10.74
N GLY A 80 14.13 4.40 -10.27
CA GLY A 80 14.41 3.90 -8.93
C GLY A 80 13.32 2.99 -8.39
N GLU A 81 13.55 2.46 -7.20
CA GLU A 81 12.56 1.67 -6.46
C GLU A 81 11.82 2.56 -5.45
N ILE A 82 10.49 2.47 -5.40
CA ILE A 82 9.72 3.06 -4.30
C ILE A 82 9.97 2.19 -3.07
N THR A 83 10.75 2.71 -2.14
CA THR A 83 11.10 2.00 -0.91
C THR A 83 9.90 1.87 0.02
N LEU A 84 9.93 0.88 0.92
CA LEU A 84 8.90 0.72 1.95
C LEU A 84 8.65 2.01 2.75
N PRO A 85 9.66 2.74 3.28
CA PRO A 85 9.42 4.00 3.98
C PRO A 85 8.72 5.06 3.13
N ALA A 86 9.05 5.17 1.85
CA ALA A 86 8.37 6.11 0.94
C ALA A 86 6.91 5.72 0.76
N PHE A 87 6.63 4.42 0.55
CA PHE A 87 5.27 3.90 0.47
C PHE A 87 4.46 4.16 1.74
N LEU A 88 4.99 3.85 2.92
CA LEU A 88 4.27 4.08 4.19
C LEU A 88 3.92 5.57 4.36
N ARG A 89 4.85 6.47 4.02
CA ARG A 89 4.59 7.91 4.10
C ARG A 89 3.46 8.35 3.18
N MET A 90 3.40 7.81 1.96
CA MET A 90 2.30 8.07 1.02
C MET A 90 0.97 7.45 1.48
N ALA A 91 1.02 6.29 2.13
CA ALA A 91 -0.14 5.62 2.72
C ALA A 91 -0.63 6.30 4.01
N GLY A 92 0.10 7.29 4.54
CA GLY A 92 -0.20 7.88 5.85
C GLY A 92 0.03 6.91 7.01
N MET A 93 0.93 5.94 6.84
CA MET A 93 1.30 4.94 7.83
C MET A 93 2.69 5.22 8.42
N ARG A 94 2.95 4.62 9.58
CA ARG A 94 4.29 4.57 10.18
C ARG A 94 4.78 3.14 10.29
N THR A 95 6.09 2.96 10.42
CA THR A 95 6.65 1.67 10.84
C THR A 95 6.17 1.35 12.25
N ALA A 96 5.97 0.08 12.57
CA ALA A 96 5.89 -0.35 13.97
C ALA A 96 7.21 -0.02 14.69
N ALA A 97 7.10 0.23 16.00
CA ALA A 97 8.24 0.40 16.90
C ALA A 97 8.80 -0.96 17.32
#